data_AF-A0A7C1EQE7-F1
#
_entry.id   AF-A0A7C1EQE7-F1
#
_cell.length_a   1.000
_cell.length_b   1.000
_cell.length_c   1.000
_cell.angle_alpha   90.00
_cell.angle_beta   90.00
_cell.angle_gamma   90.00
#
_symmetry.space_group_name_H-M   'P 1'
#
loop_
_entity.id
_entity.type
_entity.pdbx_description
1 polymer ?
#
loop_
_entity_poly.entity_id
_entity_poly.type
_entity_poly.pdbx_seq_one_letter_code
_entity_poly.pdbx_strand_id
1 'polypeptide(L)'
;METYLLLFCMFYILGVIFFGHFEERTPKARRLLKLAFNLGLVAAAYQWLGGAWAAGLIVALFAIGLTFHFWWTAKNGIHPFTAEPREKYYALRGWKTS
;
A
#
# COMPACT_ATOMS: atom_id res chain seq x y z
N MET A 1 16.85 1.74 -14.17
CA MET A 1 15.67 2.49 -13.68
C MET A 1 14.37 1.84 -14.13
N GLU A 2 14.16 1.65 -15.45
CA GLU A 2 12.92 1.10 -16.02
C GLU A 2 12.42 -0.19 -15.35
N THR A 3 13.27 -1.22 -15.23
CA THR A 3 12.91 -2.50 -14.60
C THR A 3 12.40 -2.34 -13.16
N TYR A 4 12.96 -1.41 -12.39
CA TYR A 4 12.56 -1.17 -11.00
C TYR A 4 11.22 -0.45 -10.90
N LEU A 5 10.95 0.46 -11.84
CA LEU A 5 9.64 1.11 -11.97
C LEU A 5 8.56 0.09 -12.36
N LEU A 6 8.85 -0.80 -13.31
CA LEU A 6 7.93 -1.88 -13.68
C LEU A 6 7.65 -2.82 -12.51
N LEU A 7 8.68 -3.22 -11.77
CA LEU A 7 8.55 -4.05 -10.57
C LEU A 7 7.67 -3.37 -9.52
N PHE A 8 7.92 -2.09 -9.23
CA PHE A 8 7.11 -1.32 -8.30
C PHE A 8 5.65 -1.22 -8.76
N CYS A 9 5.43 -0.87 -10.02
CA CYS A 9 4.09 -0.76 -10.61
C CYS A 9 3.33 -2.09 -10.56
N MET A 10 3.99 -3.21 -10.85
CA MET A 10 3.40 -4.55 -10.76
C MET A 10 2.87 -4.81 -9.34
N PHE A 11 3.69 -4.62 -8.31
CA PHE A 11 3.25 -4.80 -6.92
C PHE A 11 2.18 -3.79 -6.50
N TYR A 12 2.28 -2.53 -6.94
CA TYR A 12 1.27 -1.52 -6.66
C TYR A 12 -0.09 -1.88 -7.26
N ILE A 13 -0.11 -2.33 -8.52
CA ILE A 13 -1.33 -2.77 -9.22
C ILE A 13 -1.95 -3.98 -8.50
N LEU A 14 -1.14 -4.97 -8.12
CA LEU A 14 -1.62 -6.10 -7.32
C LEU A 14 -2.27 -5.60 -6.02
N GLY A 15 -1.63 -4.66 -5.33
CA GLY A 15 -2.18 -4.04 -4.13
C GLY A 15 -3.52 -3.33 -4.36
N VAL A 16 -3.68 -2.63 -5.48
CA VAL A 16 -4.94 -1.98 -5.86
C VAL A 16 -6.03 -3.01 -6.17
N ILE A 17 -5.70 -4.10 -6.88
CA ILE A 17 -6.65 -5.16 -7.23
C ILE A 17 -7.15 -5.87 -5.98
N PHE A 18 -6.23 -6.33 -5.12
CA PHE A 18 -6.60 -7.13 -3.95
C PHE A 18 -7.11 -6.29 -2.78
N PHE A 19 -6.59 -5.08 -2.59
CA PHE A 19 -6.84 -4.28 -1.38
C PHE A 19 -7.45 -2.90 -1.67
N GLY A 20 -7.87 -2.62 -2.91
CA GLY A 20 -8.43 -1.31 -3.28
C GLY A 20 -9.65 -0.91 -2.47
N HIS A 21 -10.47 -1.87 -2.03
CA HIS A 21 -11.63 -1.63 -1.18
C HIS A 21 -11.26 -1.20 0.25
N PHE A 22 -10.03 -1.42 0.72
CA PHE A 22 -9.55 -0.82 1.98
C PHE A 22 -9.34 0.70 1.85
N GLU A 23 -9.36 1.27 0.64
CA GLU A 23 -9.13 2.70 0.39
C GLU A 23 -10.33 3.35 -0.32
N GLU A 24 -11.52 2.73 -0.27
CA GLU A 24 -12.72 3.17 -1.01
C GLU A 24 -13.15 4.60 -0.69
N ARG A 25 -13.11 5.00 0.58
CA ARG A 25 -13.50 6.34 1.07
C ARG A 25 -12.30 7.22 1.38
N THR A 26 -11.08 6.77 1.09
CA THR A 26 -9.90 7.64 1.19
C THR A 26 -9.94 8.67 0.07
N PRO A 27 -9.73 9.97 0.35
CA PRO A 27 -9.63 10.98 -0.69
C PRO A 27 -8.60 10.60 -1.77
N LYS A 28 -8.97 10.74 -3.05
CA LYS A 28 -8.11 10.39 -4.19
C LYS A 28 -6.75 11.09 -4.11
N ALA A 29 -6.71 12.35 -3.67
CA ALA A 29 -5.48 13.11 -3.46
C ALA A 29 -4.52 12.43 -2.47
N ARG A 30 -5.02 11.89 -1.34
CA ARG A 30 -4.19 11.17 -0.37
C ARG A 30 -3.64 9.86 -0.95
N ARG A 31 -4.41 9.18 -1.81
CA ARG A 31 -3.97 7.97 -2.52
C ARG A 31 -2.87 8.28 -3.55
N LEU A 32 -3.04 9.36 -4.32
CA LEU A 32 -2.03 9.85 -5.27
C LEU A 32 -0.76 10.31 -4.56
N LEU A 33 -0.87 11.02 -3.44
CA LEU A 33 0.28 11.44 -2.65
C LEU A 33 1.07 10.24 -2.11
N LYS A 34 0.39 9.20 -1.62
CA LYS A 34 1.03 7.95 -1.18
C LYS A 34 1.80 7.27 -2.32
N LEU A 35 1.21 7.22 -3.53
CA LEU A 35 1.87 6.69 -4.71
C LEU A 35 3.10 7.52 -5.10
N ALA A 36 2.94 8.84 -5.23
CA ALA A 36 4.01 9.76 -5.59
C ALA A 36 5.18 9.71 -4.60
N PHE A 37 4.87 9.63 -3.29
CA PHE A 37 5.88 9.50 -2.24
C PHE A 37 6.69 8.21 -2.39
N ASN A 38 6.04 7.06 -2.55
CA ASN A 38 6.73 5.78 -2.70
C ASN A 38 7.56 5.71 -3.99
N LEU A 39 7.05 6.24 -5.11
CA LEU A 39 7.82 6.36 -6.35
C LEU A 39 9.04 7.26 -6.18
N GLY A 40 8.89 8.40 -5.49
CA GLY A 40 9.98 9.31 -5.16
C GLY A 40 11.06 8.63 -4.32
N LEU A 41 10.67 7.84 -3.32
CA LEU A 41 11.62 7.06 -2.52
C LEU A 41 12.41 6.04 -3.35
N VAL A 42 11.73 5.29 -4.23
CA VAL A 42 12.39 4.32 -5.12
C VAL A 42 13.33 5.00 -6.10
N ALA A 43 12.90 6.13 -6.69
CA ALA A 43 13.72 6.92 -7.60
C ALA A 43 14.96 7.50 -6.90
N ALA A 44 14.81 8.04 -5.69
CA ALA A 44 15.92 8.55 -4.89
C ALA A 44 16.89 7.44 -4.48
N ALA A 45 16.38 6.30 -4.02
CA ALA A 45 17.20 5.15 -3.68
C ALA A 45 18.02 4.66 -4.89
N TYR A 46 17.39 4.56 -6.07
CA TYR A 46 18.11 4.22 -7.30
C TYR A 46 19.18 5.27 -7.63
N GLN A 47 18.85 6.55 -7.55
CA GLN A 47 19.74 7.64 -7.96
C GLN A 47 20.97 7.78 -7.06
N TRP A 48 20.83 7.53 -5.75
CA TRP A 48 21.90 7.76 -4.79
C TRP A 48 22.58 6.48 -4.27
N LEU A 49 21.87 5.35 -4.26
CA LEU A 49 22.37 4.09 -3.71
C LEU A 49 22.51 3.00 -4.79
N GLY A 50 21.86 3.17 -5.94
CA GLY A 50 21.93 2.23 -7.06
C GLY A 50 20.82 1.18 -7.08
N GLY A 51 20.86 0.31 -8.09
CA GLY A 51 19.77 -0.62 -8.42
C GLY A 51 19.44 -1.64 -7.34
N ALA A 52 20.47 -2.23 -6.70
CA ALA A 52 20.27 -3.24 -5.65
C ALA A 52 19.50 -2.67 -4.45
N TRP A 53 19.84 -1.45 -4.03
CA TRP A 53 19.14 -0.76 -2.95
C TRP A 53 17.72 -0.36 -3.33
N ALA A 54 17.49 0.07 -4.58
CA ALA A 54 16.13 0.33 -5.06
C ALA A 54 15.26 -0.93 -5.05
N ALA A 55 15.78 -2.07 -5.53
CA ALA A 55 15.07 -3.35 -5.47
C ALA A 55 14.78 -3.79 -4.02
N GLY A 56 15.78 -3.70 -3.14
CA GLY A 56 15.62 -4.00 -1.71
C GLY A 56 14.55 -3.12 -1.06
N LEU A 57 14.55 -1.82 -1.36
CA LEU A 57 13.55 -0.89 -0.86
C LEU A 57 12.14 -1.23 -1.36
N ILE A 58 11.98 -1.59 -2.64
CA ILE A 58 10.69 -2.04 -3.18
C ILE A 58 10.18 -3.23 -2.37
N VAL A 59 10.98 -4.29 -2.25
CA VAL A 59 10.59 -5.50 -1.51
C VAL A 59 10.26 -5.17 -0.05
N ALA A 60 11.06 -4.32 0.61
CA ALA A 60 10.83 -3.90 1.98
C ALA A 60 9.51 -3.14 2.15
N LEU A 61 9.21 -2.17 1.28
CA LEU A 61 7.96 -1.38 1.36
C LEU A 61 6.72 -2.27 1.25
N PHE A 62 6.71 -3.23 0.31
CA PHE A 62 5.59 -4.16 0.16
C PHE A 62 5.52 -5.18 1.29
N ALA A 63 6.64 -5.73 1.74
CA ALA A 63 6.67 -6.66 2.88
C ALA A 63 6.17 -6.00 4.16
N ILE A 64 6.60 -4.77 4.46
CA ILE A 64 6.12 -3.99 5.60
C ILE A 64 4.62 -3.70 5.45
N GLY A 65 4.18 -3.25 4.28
CA GLY A 65 2.78 -2.96 4.00
C GLY A 65 1.86 -4.17 4.21
N LEU A 66 2.24 -5.33 3.67
CA LEU A 66 1.49 -6.58 3.82
C LEU A 66 1.52 -7.07 5.27
N THR A 67 2.69 -7.07 5.91
CA THR A 67 2.82 -7.50 7.31
C THR A 67 1.93 -6.65 8.21
N PHE A 68 2.00 -5.32 8.06
CA PHE A 68 1.12 -4.41 8.79
C PHE A 68 -0.35 -4.68 8.48
N HIS A 69 -0.70 -4.87 7.21
CA HIS A 69 -2.08 -5.13 6.79
C HIS A 69 -2.67 -6.38 7.44
N PHE A 70 -2.00 -7.53 7.31
CA PHE A 70 -2.47 -8.80 7.88
C PHE A 70 -2.48 -8.76 9.42
N TRP A 71 -1.44 -8.20 10.04
CA TRP A 71 -1.39 -8.06 11.49
C TRP A 71 -2.49 -7.13 12.01
N TRP A 72 -2.67 -5.95 11.40
CA TRP A 72 -3.64 -4.95 11.84
C TRP A 72 -5.07 -5.45 11.64
N THR A 73 -5.37 -6.10 10.52
CA THR A 73 -6.68 -6.68 10.25
C THR A 73 -7.00 -7.81 11.24
N ALA A 74 -6.05 -8.72 11.48
CA ALA A 74 -6.19 -9.77 12.50
C ALA A 74 -6.43 -9.19 13.91
N LYS A 75 -5.60 -8.22 14.32
CA LYS A 75 -5.72 -7.55 15.63
C LYS A 75 -7.08 -6.89 15.83
N ASN A 76 -7.69 -6.39 14.75
CA ASN A 76 -8.98 -5.71 14.79
C ASN A 76 -10.16 -6.60 14.41
N GLY A 77 -9.97 -7.90 14.20
CA GLY A 77 -11.05 -8.82 13.79
C GLY A 77 -11.71 -8.40 12.48
N ILE A 78 -10.91 -7.94 11.52
CA ILE A 78 -11.31 -7.59 10.15
C ILE A 78 -10.75 -8.65 9.21
N HIS A 79 -11.54 -9.13 8.26
CA HIS A 79 -11.09 -10.08 7.26
C HIS A 79 -10.09 -9.41 6.30
N PRO A 80 -8.87 -9.96 6.11
CA PRO A 80 -7.78 -9.28 5.42
C PRO A 80 -8.01 -9.06 3.92
N PHE A 81 -8.94 -9.77 3.29
CA PHE A 81 -9.20 -9.65 1.85
C PHE A 81 -10.55 -9.02 1.50
N THR A 82 -11.49 -8.90 2.44
CA THR A 82 -12.84 -8.39 2.16
C THR A 82 -13.21 -7.17 3.00
N ALA A 83 -12.38 -6.85 4.01
CA ALA A 83 -12.63 -5.83 5.02
C ALA A 83 -13.89 -6.06 5.87
N GLU A 84 -14.38 -7.30 5.95
CA GLU A 84 -15.57 -7.64 6.75
C GLU A 84 -15.23 -7.86 8.23
N PRO A 85 -16.09 -7.43 9.18
CA PRO A 85 -17.32 -6.66 8.97
C PRO A 85 -17.02 -5.19 8.57
N ARG A 86 -17.64 -4.72 7.48
CA ARG A 86 -17.33 -3.40 6.88
C ARG A 86 -17.61 -2.24 7.81
N GLU A 87 -18.67 -2.30 8.59
CA GLU A 87 -19.04 -1.26 9.55
C GLU A 87 -17.95 -1.04 10.60
N LYS A 88 -17.40 -2.14 11.14
CA LYS A 88 -16.27 -2.08 12.08
C LYS A 88 -15.04 -1.48 11.43
N TYR A 89 -14.74 -1.88 10.19
CA TYR A 89 -13.65 -1.32 9.42
C TYR A 89 -13.81 0.20 9.21
N TYR A 90 -15.01 0.64 8.80
CA TYR A 90 -15.30 2.06 8.60
C TYR A 90 -15.19 2.85 9.90
N ALA A 91 -15.67 2.32 11.02
CA ALA A 91 -15.53 2.94 12.33
C ALA A 91 -14.05 3.11 12.72
N LEU A 92 -13.21 2.08 12.53
CA LEU A 92 -11.76 2.15 12.76
C LEU A 92 -11.05 3.16 11.86
N ARG A 93 -11.58 3.40 10.66
CA ARG A 93 -11.09 4.40 9.70
C ARG A 93 -11.62 5.81 9.95
N GLY A 94 -12.55 5.98 10.89
CA GLY A 94 -13.24 7.26 11.13
C GLY A 94 -14.13 7.67 9.95
N TRP A 95 -14.58 6.71 9.14
CA TRP A 95 -15.47 6.95 8.01
C TRP A 95 -16.92 6.93 8.48
N LYS A 96 -17.72 7.91 8.05
CA LYS A 96 -19.14 7.96 8.38
C LYS A 96 -19.87 6.76 7.76
N THR A 97 -20.55 5.95 8.56
CA THR A 97 -21.56 5.00 8.08
C THR A 97 -22.79 5.82 7.70
N SER A 98 -23.04 5.97 6.40
CA SER A 98 -24.28 6.56 5.88
C SER A 98 -25.42 5.57 6.01
#